data_AF-A0A2K9PUB8-F1
#
_entry.id   AF-A0A2K9PUB8-F1
#
_cell.length_a   1.000
_cell.length_b   1.000
_cell.length_c   1.000
_cell.angle_alpha   90.00
_cell.angle_beta   90.00
_cell.angle_gamma   90.00
#
_symmetry.space_group_name_H-M   'P 1'
#
loop_
_entity.id
_entity.type
_entity.pdbx_description
1 polymer ?
#
loop_
_entity_poly.entity_id
_entity_poly.type
_entity_poly.pdbx_seq_one_letter_code
_entity_poly.pdbx_strand_id
1 'polypeptide(L)'
;MMKNIFTICVLALFFIGCEDDDNINPSGLIENTVDISGNWQVASVTQNNIDITNQFDFQSLGLTFKNSGDTPSTFTKTGTSNIPFPFSMTDGAFSFDDLVYPTKLNFSGSEDITMELAELPLVSKGKDFKLRVTLGCSDNIYVYSFKKK
;
A
#
# COMPACT_ATOMS: atom_id res chain seq x y z
N MET A 1 -56.92 36.89 -23.46
CA MET A 1 -55.72 37.25 -22.65
C MET A 1 -55.00 36.06 -22.02
N MET A 2 -55.64 34.91 -21.73
CA MET A 2 -54.98 33.78 -21.03
C MET A 2 -54.06 32.89 -21.90
N LYS A 3 -54.20 32.91 -23.23
CA LYS A 3 -53.45 32.02 -24.15
C LYS A 3 -51.98 32.43 -24.31
N ASN A 4 -51.67 33.72 -24.13
CA ASN A 4 -50.30 34.25 -24.24
C ASN A 4 -49.48 34.04 -22.96
N ILE A 5 -50.14 33.83 -21.81
CA ILE A 5 -49.48 33.54 -20.52
C ILE A 5 -49.00 32.09 -20.48
N PHE A 6 -49.78 31.15 -21.05
CA PHE A 6 -49.40 29.74 -21.10
C PHE A 6 -48.16 29.49 -21.97
N THR A 7 -48.02 30.22 -23.08
CA THR A 7 -46.86 30.13 -23.99
C THR A 7 -45.57 30.64 -23.34
N ILE A 8 -45.64 31.63 -22.44
CA ILE A 8 -44.48 32.19 -21.74
C ILE A 8 -43.95 31.21 -20.68
N CYS A 9 -44.84 30.46 -20.01
CA CYS A 9 -44.43 29.49 -18.98
C CYS A 9 -43.70 28.25 -19.56
N VAL A 10 -44.06 27.82 -20.77
CA VAL A 10 -43.42 26.65 -21.41
C VAL A 10 -42.00 26.98 -21.92
N LEU A 11 -41.73 28.24 -22.27
CA LEU A 11 -40.40 28.67 -22.73
C LEU A 11 -39.37 28.83 -21.60
N ALA A 12 -39.84 29.03 -20.35
CA ALA A 12 -38.98 29.17 -19.18
C ALA A 12 -38.36 27.85 -18.68
N LEU A 13 -38.87 26.70 -19.15
CA LEU A 13 -38.38 25.37 -18.74
C LEU A 13 -37.13 24.91 -19.49
N PHE A 14 -36.66 25.66 -20.49
CA PHE A 14 -35.47 25.32 -21.29
C PHE A 14 -34.15 25.88 -20.75
N PHE A 15 -34.17 26.65 -19.66
CA PHE A 15 -32.96 27.29 -19.10
C PHE A 15 -32.39 26.60 -17.85
N ILE A 16 -32.85 25.39 -17.52
CA ILE A 16 -32.32 24.60 -16.40
C ILE A 16 -31.33 23.57 -16.97
N GLY A 17 -30.21 24.04 -17.51
CA GLY A 17 -29.05 23.20 -17.77
C GLY A 17 -28.15 23.19 -16.54
N CYS A 18 -27.66 22.01 -16.12
CA CYS A 18 -26.51 21.98 -15.21
C CYS A 18 -25.31 22.58 -15.95
N GLU A 19 -24.69 23.58 -15.35
CA GLU A 19 -23.35 24.02 -15.72
C GLU A 19 -22.39 22.91 -15.28
N ASP A 20 -21.59 22.37 -16.20
CA ASP A 20 -20.54 21.41 -15.86
C ASP A 20 -19.55 22.14 -14.92
N ASP A 21 -19.32 21.59 -13.73
CA ASP A 21 -18.37 22.17 -12.78
C ASP A 21 -16.95 21.88 -13.27
N ASP A 22 -16.36 22.85 -13.96
CA ASP A 22 -14.98 22.80 -14.46
C ASP A 22 -13.91 22.72 -13.33
N ASN A 23 -14.31 22.70 -12.05
CA ASN A 23 -13.39 22.54 -10.92
C ASN A 23 -13.04 21.07 -10.58
N ILE A 24 -13.32 20.11 -11.46
CA ILE A 24 -12.74 18.77 -11.32
C ILE A 24 -11.25 18.87 -11.64
N ASN A 25 -10.40 18.85 -10.62
CA ASN A 25 -8.95 18.76 -10.80
C ASN A 25 -8.63 17.49 -11.60
N PRO A 26 -8.25 17.60 -12.89
CA PRO A 26 -8.01 16.42 -13.72
C PRO A 26 -6.79 15.63 -13.23
N SER A 27 -5.88 16.27 -12.49
CA SER A 27 -4.75 15.61 -11.83
C SER A 27 -5.16 14.81 -10.59
N GLY A 28 -6.35 15.04 -10.03
CA GLY A 28 -6.88 14.28 -8.90
C GLY A 28 -7.35 12.87 -9.26
N LEU A 29 -7.44 12.55 -10.56
CA LEU A 29 -7.85 11.26 -11.10
C LEU A 29 -6.69 10.49 -11.76
N ILE A 30 -5.46 11.01 -11.66
CA ILE A 30 -4.27 10.35 -12.21
C ILE A 30 -3.79 9.29 -11.21
N GLU A 31 -4.02 8.04 -11.56
CA GLU A 31 -3.47 6.88 -10.86
C GLU A 31 -1.96 6.80 -11.08
N ASN A 32 -1.20 6.67 -9.99
CA ASN A 32 0.25 6.59 -10.02
C ASN A 32 0.71 5.28 -9.40
N THR A 33 1.79 4.70 -9.93
CA THR A 33 2.43 3.54 -9.33
C THR A 33 2.89 3.85 -7.90
N VAL A 34 2.62 2.93 -6.98
CA VAL A 34 3.03 3.02 -5.60
C VAL A 34 4.55 2.87 -5.49
N ASP A 35 5.17 3.81 -4.76
CA ASP A 35 6.61 3.84 -4.53
C ASP A 35 6.92 3.70 -3.04
N ILE A 36 7.49 2.56 -2.64
CA ILE A 36 8.02 2.33 -1.29
C ILE A 36 9.56 2.24 -1.26
N SER A 37 10.23 2.74 -2.29
CA SER A 37 11.70 2.72 -2.34
C SER A 37 12.31 3.44 -1.12
N GLY A 38 13.45 2.92 -0.68
CA GLY A 38 14.19 3.42 0.49
C GLY A 38 14.45 2.35 1.54
N ASN A 39 14.92 2.81 2.69
CA ASN A 39 15.33 1.97 3.82
C ASN A 39 14.23 1.94 4.88
N TRP A 40 13.91 0.74 5.36
CA TRP A 40 12.84 0.48 6.30
C TRP A 40 13.36 -0.35 7.44
N GLN A 41 12.87 -0.07 8.65
CA GLN A 41 13.21 -0.81 9.85
C GLN A 41 11.93 -1.23 10.56
N VAL A 42 11.92 -2.43 11.15
CA VAL A 42 10.79 -2.86 11.97
C VAL A 42 10.72 -2.01 13.23
N ALA A 43 9.56 -1.39 13.45
CA ALA A 43 9.24 -0.59 14.62
C ALA A 43 8.49 -1.40 15.69
N SER A 44 7.62 -2.32 15.29
CA SER A 44 6.87 -3.20 16.20
C SER A 44 6.40 -4.47 15.50
N VAL A 45 6.18 -5.53 16.28
CA VAL A 45 5.66 -6.82 15.80
C VAL A 45 4.58 -7.34 16.73
N THR A 46 3.46 -7.78 16.17
CA THR A 46 2.43 -8.53 16.91
C THR A 46 2.30 -9.94 16.38
N GLN A 47 2.12 -10.92 17.26
CA GLN A 47 1.73 -12.29 16.95
C GLN A 47 0.34 -12.55 17.53
N ASN A 48 -0.64 -12.91 16.68
CA ASN A 48 -2.03 -13.13 17.10
C ASN A 48 -2.57 -11.97 17.95
N ASN A 49 -2.30 -10.74 17.52
CA ASN A 49 -2.64 -9.48 18.20
C ASN A 49 -1.92 -9.23 19.54
N ILE A 50 -1.00 -10.09 19.96
CA ILE A 50 -0.15 -9.88 21.15
C ILE A 50 1.14 -9.19 20.71
N ASP A 51 1.51 -8.10 21.36
CA ASP A 51 2.78 -7.42 21.11
C ASP A 51 3.96 -8.29 21.58
N ILE A 52 4.83 -8.65 20.63
CA ILE A 52 6.05 -9.44 20.86
C ILE A 52 7.32 -8.64 20.55
N THR A 53 7.20 -7.33 20.32
CA THR A 53 8.28 -6.43 19.86
C THR A 53 9.55 -6.54 20.70
N ASN A 54 9.42 -6.78 22.01
CA ASN A 54 10.54 -6.86 22.95
C ASN A 54 10.96 -8.30 23.29
N GLN A 55 10.35 -9.32 22.65
CA GLN A 55 10.69 -10.73 22.89
C GLN A 55 11.89 -11.18 22.04
N PHE A 56 12.14 -10.51 20.91
CA PHE A 56 13.27 -10.74 20.01
C PHE A 56 13.87 -9.40 19.57
N ASP A 57 15.07 -9.42 18.98
CA ASP A 57 15.71 -8.24 18.40
C ASP A 57 15.14 -7.91 17.00
N PHE A 58 13.84 -7.63 16.93
CA PHE A 58 13.17 -7.29 15.68
C PHE A 58 13.68 -6.00 15.05
N GLN A 59 14.24 -5.09 15.85
CA GLN A 59 14.70 -3.78 15.45
C GLN A 59 16.00 -3.88 14.67
N SER A 60 16.72 -5.00 14.77
CA SER A 60 17.81 -5.34 13.85
C SER A 60 17.32 -5.60 12.41
N LEU A 61 16.05 -5.96 12.21
CA LEU A 61 15.48 -6.27 10.90
C LEU A 61 15.21 -4.99 10.09
N GLY A 62 15.87 -4.90 8.94
CA GLY A 62 15.65 -3.85 7.97
C GLY A 62 15.47 -4.37 6.56
N LEU A 63 14.64 -3.68 5.77
CA LEU A 63 14.43 -3.93 4.35
C LEU A 63 14.81 -2.67 3.57
N THR A 64 15.55 -2.84 2.49
CA THR A 64 15.82 -1.77 1.53
C THR A 64 15.18 -2.12 0.20
N PHE A 65 14.31 -1.26 -0.31
CA PHE A 65 13.66 -1.43 -1.60
C PHE A 65 14.23 -0.47 -2.63
N LYS A 66 14.44 -0.96 -3.86
CA LYS A 66 14.89 -0.18 -5.00
C LYS A 66 14.00 -0.43 -6.20
N ASN A 67 13.58 0.65 -6.85
CA ASN A 67 12.84 0.61 -8.10
C ASN A 67 13.79 0.76 -9.30
N SER A 68 13.38 0.27 -10.45
CA SER A 68 13.96 0.58 -11.76
C SER A 68 12.97 1.48 -12.50
N GLY A 69 13.22 2.80 -12.47
CA GLY A 69 12.19 3.78 -12.84
C GLY A 69 11.03 3.72 -11.85
N ASP A 70 9.80 3.65 -12.37
CA ASP A 70 8.57 3.55 -11.57
C ASP A 70 8.18 2.10 -11.22
N THR A 71 9.03 1.12 -11.54
CA THR A 71 8.72 -0.30 -11.32
C THR A 71 9.51 -0.87 -10.14
N PRO A 72 8.87 -1.60 -9.19
CA PRO A 72 9.56 -2.43 -8.21
C PRO A 72 10.63 -3.32 -8.84
N SER A 73 11.81 -3.41 -8.22
CA SER A 73 12.93 -4.15 -8.80
C SER A 73 13.61 -5.06 -7.81
N THR A 74 14.34 -4.51 -6.84
CA THR A 74 15.18 -5.32 -5.94
C THR A 74 14.99 -4.94 -4.49
N PHE A 75 15.17 -5.92 -3.60
CA PHE A 75 15.23 -5.69 -2.18
C PHE A 75 16.54 -6.24 -1.58
N THR A 76 16.93 -5.70 -0.43
CA THR A 76 17.89 -6.33 0.47
C THR A 76 17.33 -6.36 1.89
N LYS A 77 17.65 -7.41 2.64
CA LYS A 77 17.30 -7.62 4.04
C LYS A 77 18.56 -7.60 4.89
N THR A 78 18.49 -6.87 5.99
CA THR A 78 19.52 -6.80 7.03
C THR A 78 18.93 -7.25 8.36
N GLY A 79 19.76 -7.73 9.29
CA GLY A 79 19.32 -8.14 10.62
C GLY A 79 19.79 -9.53 11.02
N THR A 80 19.36 -9.97 12.20
CA THR A 80 19.77 -11.24 12.79
C THR A 80 18.90 -12.41 12.32
N SER A 81 19.47 -13.63 12.26
CA SER A 81 18.79 -14.84 11.77
C SER A 81 17.79 -15.46 12.75
N ASN A 82 17.74 -14.98 14.00
CA ASN A 82 17.00 -15.64 15.09
C ASN A 82 15.65 -14.99 15.40
N ILE A 83 15.14 -14.16 14.50
CA ILE A 83 13.81 -13.59 14.60
C ILE A 83 12.82 -14.41 13.74
N PRO A 84 11.56 -14.58 14.17
CA PRO A 84 10.55 -15.11 13.27
C PRO A 84 10.38 -14.11 12.13
N PHE A 85 10.58 -14.56 10.90
CA PHE A 85 10.35 -13.84 9.66
C PHE A 85 10.14 -14.90 8.56
N PRO A 86 9.24 -14.72 7.57
CA PRO A 86 8.93 -15.78 6.59
C PRO A 86 10.12 -16.21 5.73
N PHE A 87 11.08 -15.29 5.63
CA PHE A 87 12.28 -15.26 4.83
C PHE A 87 13.63 -15.64 5.41
N SER A 88 14.40 -16.53 4.79
CA SER A 88 15.85 -16.58 5.06
C SER A 88 16.67 -15.70 4.11
N MET A 89 16.26 -15.52 2.86
CA MET A 89 17.01 -14.77 1.84
C MET A 89 17.33 -13.32 2.24
N THR A 90 18.52 -12.85 1.84
CA THR A 90 19.05 -11.51 2.15
C THR A 90 18.89 -10.51 1.02
N ASP A 91 18.58 -10.97 -0.17
CA ASP A 91 18.35 -10.13 -1.35
C ASP A 91 17.50 -10.90 -2.37
N GLY A 92 16.98 -10.16 -3.34
CA GLY A 92 16.17 -10.70 -4.41
C GLY A 92 15.39 -9.60 -5.13
N ALA A 93 14.36 -10.01 -5.84
CA ALA A 93 13.39 -9.13 -6.47
C ALA A 93 12.16 -8.94 -5.57
N PHE A 94 11.50 -7.79 -5.69
CA PHE A 94 10.17 -7.60 -5.10
C PHE A 94 9.22 -7.01 -6.13
N SER A 95 7.93 -7.30 -5.95
CA SER A 95 6.85 -6.73 -6.75
C SER A 95 5.59 -6.56 -5.93
N PHE A 96 4.69 -5.72 -6.41
CA PHE A 96 3.32 -5.70 -5.94
C PHE A 96 2.45 -6.63 -6.78
N ASP A 97 1.34 -7.08 -6.21
CA ASP A 97 0.27 -7.74 -6.98
C ASP A 97 -0.45 -6.77 -7.93
N ASP A 98 -0.60 -5.52 -7.51
CA ASP A 98 -1.09 -4.40 -8.32
C ASP A 98 -0.20 -3.17 -8.12
N LEU A 99 0.19 -2.50 -9.21
CA LEU A 99 1.12 -1.37 -9.14
C LEU A 99 0.49 -0.09 -8.57
N VAL A 100 -0.83 0.07 -8.68
CA VAL A 100 -1.56 1.29 -8.27
C VAL A 100 -2.25 1.08 -6.91
N TYR A 101 -2.87 -0.07 -6.71
CA TYR A 101 -3.62 -0.41 -5.49
C TYR A 101 -3.14 -1.73 -4.89
N PRO A 102 -1.86 -1.82 -4.46
CA PRO A 102 -1.28 -3.05 -3.97
C PRO A 102 -2.03 -3.56 -2.74
N THR A 103 -2.27 -4.87 -2.70
CA THR A 103 -2.74 -5.56 -1.50
C THR A 103 -1.70 -6.53 -0.96
N LYS A 104 -0.70 -6.87 -1.76
CA LYS A 104 0.35 -7.83 -1.45
C LYS A 104 1.71 -7.37 -1.93
N LEU A 105 2.73 -7.80 -1.19
CA LEU A 105 4.13 -7.64 -1.54
C LEU A 105 4.71 -9.04 -1.79
N ASN A 106 5.19 -9.26 -3.00
CA ASN A 106 5.83 -10.50 -3.41
C ASN A 106 7.34 -10.32 -3.36
N PHE A 107 8.04 -11.33 -2.86
CA PHE A 107 9.48 -11.42 -2.82
C PHE A 107 9.92 -12.68 -3.57
N SER A 108 10.92 -12.54 -4.42
CA SER A 108 11.46 -13.65 -5.21
C SER A 108 12.98 -13.69 -5.12
N GLY A 109 13.54 -14.87 -4.89
CA GLY A 109 14.98 -15.09 -4.77
C GLY A 109 15.29 -16.59 -4.76
N SER A 110 15.88 -17.09 -3.66
CA SER A 110 16.01 -18.53 -3.44
C SER A 110 14.68 -19.21 -3.11
N GLU A 111 13.68 -18.42 -2.70
CA GLU A 111 12.32 -18.81 -2.39
C GLU A 111 11.37 -17.69 -2.82
N ASP A 112 10.12 -18.05 -3.16
CA ASP A 112 9.07 -17.09 -3.47
C ASP A 112 8.13 -16.97 -2.27
N ILE A 113 7.93 -15.74 -1.79
CA ILE A 113 7.10 -15.43 -0.63
C ILE A 113 6.17 -14.28 -0.94
N THR A 114 4.90 -14.43 -0.56
CA THR A 114 3.91 -13.35 -0.61
C THR A 114 3.52 -12.95 0.80
N MET A 115 3.55 -11.65 1.08
CA MET A 115 3.04 -11.05 2.31
C MET A 115 1.89 -10.11 1.99
N GLU A 116 0.89 -10.04 2.87
CA GLU A 116 -0.25 -9.13 2.71
C GLU A 116 0.08 -7.76 3.31
N LEU A 117 -0.45 -6.69 2.73
CA LEU A 117 -0.47 -5.39 3.37
C LEU A 117 -1.56 -5.39 4.44
N ALA A 118 -1.19 -5.10 5.68
CA ALA A 118 -2.13 -5.15 6.79
C ALA A 118 -3.03 -3.89 6.87
N GLU A 119 -2.62 -2.81 6.23
CA GLU A 119 -3.34 -1.53 6.17
C GLU A 119 -3.38 -1.05 4.72
N LEU A 120 -4.59 -0.69 4.27
CA LEU A 120 -4.88 -0.22 2.92
C LEU A 120 -5.60 1.13 2.98
N PRO A 121 -5.39 2.03 2.01
CA PRO A 121 -4.46 1.90 0.89
C PRO A 121 -2.99 2.09 1.33
N LEU A 122 -2.06 1.47 0.62
CA LEU A 122 -0.64 1.73 0.82
C LEU A 122 -0.31 3.16 0.35
N VAL A 123 0.20 3.98 1.29
CA VAL A 123 0.56 5.36 0.99
C VAL A 123 1.87 5.39 0.21
N SER A 124 1.81 5.73 -1.08
CA SER A 124 3.00 5.95 -1.91
C SER A 124 3.89 7.03 -1.28
N LYS A 125 5.21 6.74 -1.21
CA LYS A 125 6.22 7.55 -0.51
C LYS A 125 5.89 7.83 0.96
N GLY A 126 5.09 6.96 1.58
CA GLY A 126 4.74 6.99 2.99
C GLY A 126 5.94 6.83 3.94
N LYS A 127 5.67 7.00 5.24
CA LYS A 127 6.69 6.89 6.31
C LYS A 127 6.61 5.57 7.08
N ASP A 128 5.53 4.82 6.89
CA ASP A 128 5.28 3.54 7.53
C ASP A 128 4.37 2.69 6.64
N PHE A 129 4.45 1.39 6.85
CA PHE A 129 3.50 0.41 6.33
C PHE A 129 3.55 -0.85 7.20
N LYS A 130 2.56 -1.73 7.05
CA LYS A 130 2.47 -2.98 7.82
C LYS A 130 2.36 -4.18 6.89
N LEU A 131 3.15 -5.21 7.15
CA LEU A 131 3.05 -6.49 6.46
C LEU A 131 2.49 -7.55 7.40
N ARG A 132 1.52 -8.30 6.90
CA ARG A 132 0.88 -9.44 7.54
C ARG A 132 1.33 -10.73 6.87
N VAL A 133 1.64 -11.73 7.68
CA VAL A 133 2.00 -13.06 7.20
C VAL A 133 1.57 -14.12 8.20
N THR A 134 1.17 -15.28 7.70
CA THR A 134 0.89 -16.47 8.51
C THR A 134 2.14 -17.35 8.53
N LEU A 135 2.66 -17.67 9.71
CA LEU A 135 3.84 -18.51 9.89
C LEU A 135 3.53 -19.78 10.70
N GLY A 136 4.11 -20.90 10.26
CA GLY A 136 4.09 -22.18 10.96
C GLY A 136 2.77 -22.96 10.84
N CYS A 137 2.75 -24.19 11.35
CA CYS A 137 1.62 -25.11 11.24
C CYS A 137 0.40 -24.73 12.11
N SER A 138 0.57 -23.80 13.04
CA SER A 138 -0.49 -23.34 13.97
C SER A 138 -1.18 -22.06 13.50
N ASP A 139 -1.00 -21.67 12.23
CA ASP A 139 -1.55 -20.47 11.61
C ASP A 139 -1.34 -19.19 12.44
N ASN A 140 -0.13 -19.02 12.98
CA ASN A 140 0.20 -17.81 13.74
C ASN A 140 0.28 -16.62 12.79
N ILE A 141 -0.51 -15.58 13.07
CA ILE A 141 -0.55 -14.36 12.28
C ILE A 141 0.45 -13.36 12.87
N TYR A 142 1.44 -13.00 12.08
CA TYR A 142 2.40 -11.95 12.42
C TYR A 142 2.07 -10.68 11.65
N VAL A 143 2.15 -9.53 12.33
CA VAL A 143 2.07 -8.20 11.70
C VAL A 143 3.32 -7.43 12.07
N TYR A 144 4.14 -7.12 11.06
CA TYR A 144 5.35 -6.31 11.17
C TYR A 144 5.04 -4.88 10.76
N SER A 145 5.22 -3.93 11.67
CA SER A 145 5.10 -2.51 11.35
C SER A 145 6.48 -1.96 11.00
N PHE A 146 6.64 -1.47 9.78
CA PHE A 146 7.87 -0.87 9.29
C PHE A 146 7.78 0.65 9.37
N LYS A 147 8.89 1.30 9.69
CA LYS A 147 9.08 2.75 9.58
C LYS A 147 10.26 3.05 8.67
N LYS A 148 10.12 4.10 7.88
CA LYS A 148 11.18 4.60 7.00
C LYS A 148 12.31 5.18 7.86
N LYS A 149 13.55 4.84 7.51
CA LYS A 149 14.77 5.34 8.17
C LYS A 149 15.26 6.64 7.56
#